data_AF-A0AAD2DGX7-F1
#
_entry.id   AF-A0AAD2DGX7-F1
#
_cell.length_a   1.000
_cell.length_b   1.000
_cell.length_c   1.000
_cell.angle_alpha   90.00
_cell.angle_beta   90.00
_cell.angle_gamma   90.00
#
_symmetry.space_group_name_H-M   'P 1'
#
loop_
_entity.id
_entity.type
_entity.pdbx_description
1 polymer ?
#
loop_
_entity_poly.entity_id
_entity_poly.type
_entity_poly.pdbx_seq_one_letter_code
_entity_poly.pdbx_strand_id
1 'polypeptide(L)'
;MISAGILRNLDPVGRIVIPKNMREALKLKDQTSTEPGSIVEISLVGEEIILKKYNPGCACCYKEDEKLTEVLGIKVCNKCLREFEAASKKLNKMNI
;
A
#
# COMPACT_ATOMS: atom_id res chain seq x y z
N MET A 1 5.10 13.58 21.50
CA MET A 1 3.88 12.93 21.00
C MET A 1 2.77 13.96 20.98
N ILE A 2 2.25 14.33 19.82
CA ILE A 2 1.00 15.11 19.74
C ILE A 2 -0.09 14.08 19.40
N SER A 3 -0.67 13.47 20.41
CA SER A 3 -1.83 12.57 20.31
C SER A 3 -3.13 13.34 20.57
N ALA A 4 -3.24 14.56 20.03
CA ALA A 4 -4.49 15.31 20.08
C ALA A 4 -5.34 14.85 18.89
N GLY A 5 -6.29 13.95 19.14
CA GLY A 5 -7.34 13.64 18.17
C GLY A 5 -8.07 14.92 17.78
N ILE A 6 -8.35 15.08 16.49
CA ILE A 6 -9.08 16.25 15.98
C ILE A 6 -10.52 15.81 15.75
N LEU A 7 -11.46 16.50 16.38
CA LEU A 7 -12.88 16.29 16.13
C LEU A 7 -13.27 16.91 14.78
N ARG A 8 -13.96 16.13 13.94
CA ARG A 8 -14.51 16.59 12.66
C ARG A 8 -15.90 16.01 12.48
N ASN A 9 -16.80 16.86 12.01
CA ASN A 9 -18.14 16.42 11.62
C ASN A 9 -18.05 15.63 10.31
N LEU A 10 -18.90 14.63 10.19
CA LEU A 10 -19.19 14.00 8.90
C LEU A 10 -19.94 14.99 8.03
N ASP A 11 -19.67 14.96 6.73
CA ASP A 11 -20.49 15.67 5.78
C ASP A 11 -21.83 14.92 5.54
N PRO A 12 -22.81 15.53 4.85
CA PRO A 12 -24.11 14.90 4.60
C PRO A 12 -24.09 13.60 3.79
N VAL A 13 -22.95 13.25 3.17
CA VAL A 13 -22.79 12.06 2.31
C VAL A 13 -21.85 11.03 2.98
N GLY A 14 -21.37 11.30 4.20
CA GLY A 14 -20.51 10.40 4.96
C GLY A 14 -19.00 10.53 4.67
N ARG A 15 -18.56 11.63 4.04
CA ARG A 15 -17.13 11.92 3.85
C ARG A 15 -16.55 12.57 5.12
N ILE A 16 -15.30 12.23 5.42
CA ILE A 16 -14.49 12.85 6.47
C ILE A 16 -13.22 13.47 5.87
N VAL A 17 -12.80 14.61 6.38
CA VAL A 17 -11.58 15.29 5.91
C VAL A 17 -10.39 14.88 6.76
N ILE A 18 -9.36 14.32 6.12
CA ILE A 18 -8.06 14.07 6.75
C ILE A 18 -7.25 15.40 6.79
N PRO A 19 -6.90 15.91 7.99
CA PRO A 19 -6.13 17.14 8.13
C PRO A 19 -4.79 17.13 7.38
N LYS A 20 -4.36 18.29 6.89
CA LYS A 20 -3.15 18.46 6.05
C LYS A 20 -1.90 17.87 6.70
N ASN A 21 -1.66 18.14 7.98
CA ASN A 21 -0.51 17.63 8.74
C ASN A 21 -0.47 16.08 8.78
N MET A 22 -1.63 15.43 8.89
CA MET A 22 -1.70 13.97 8.88
C MET A 22 -1.47 13.40 7.48
N ARG A 23 -2.00 14.07 6.44
CA ARG A 23 -1.73 13.70 5.04
C ARG A 23 -0.24 13.76 4.72
N GLU A 24 0.45 14.82 5.15
CA GLU A 24 1.90 14.98 4.96
C GLU A 24 2.69 13.90 5.72
N ALA A 25 2.35 13.64 6.98
CA ALA A 25 3.00 12.61 7.80
C ALA A 25 2.87 11.20 7.18
N LEU A 26 1.71 10.87 6.62
CA LEU A 26 1.44 9.59 5.95
C LEU A 26 1.85 9.58 4.47
N LYS A 27 2.36 10.69 3.93
CA LYS A 27 2.69 10.87 2.52
C LYS A 27 1.51 10.49 1.61
N LEU A 28 0.32 10.94 1.97
CA LEU A 28 -0.88 10.83 1.15
C LEU A 28 -0.87 11.97 0.14
N LYS A 29 -0.78 11.62 -1.15
CA LYS A 29 -0.86 12.55 -2.26
C LYS A 29 -2.31 12.84 -2.61
N ASP A 30 -2.62 14.11 -2.84
CA ASP A 30 -3.91 14.51 -3.39
C ASP A 30 -4.04 14.04 -4.84
N GLN A 31 -5.28 13.87 -5.30
CA GLN A 31 -5.56 13.63 -6.71
C GLN A 31 -5.17 14.87 -7.53
N THR A 32 -4.45 14.65 -8.62
CA THR A 32 -4.12 15.69 -9.60
C THR A 32 -4.79 15.38 -10.93
N SER A 33 -4.74 16.32 -11.88
CA SER A 33 -5.26 16.09 -13.24
C SER A 33 -4.52 14.99 -13.99
N THR A 34 -3.30 14.65 -13.56
CA THR A 34 -2.40 13.72 -14.25
C THR A 34 -2.19 12.42 -13.47
N GLU A 35 -2.42 12.41 -12.16
CA GLU A 35 -2.19 11.26 -11.29
C GLU A 35 -3.35 11.03 -10.32
N PRO A 36 -3.79 9.78 -10.12
CA PRO A 36 -4.77 9.47 -9.09
C PRO A 36 -4.21 9.78 -7.70
N GLY A 37 -5.10 10.16 -6.78
CA GLY A 37 -4.74 10.38 -5.38
C GLY A 37 -4.29 9.09 -4.70
N SER A 38 -3.69 9.22 -3.52
CA SER A 38 -3.34 8.05 -2.71
C SER A 38 -4.58 7.28 -2.28
N ILE A 39 -4.56 5.97 -2.50
CA ILE A 39 -5.61 5.06 -2.04
C ILE A 39 -5.41 4.81 -0.55
N VAL A 40 -6.52 4.78 0.19
CA VAL A 40 -6.55 4.48 1.62
C VAL A 40 -7.44 3.27 1.82
N GLU A 41 -6.92 2.27 2.51
CA GLU A 41 -7.69 1.12 2.97
C GLU A 41 -8.50 1.54 4.21
N ILE A 42 -9.78 1.16 4.22
CA ILE A 42 -10.70 1.41 5.33
C ILE A 42 -11.11 0.06 5.89
N SER A 43 -10.82 -0.16 7.17
CA SER A 43 -11.15 -1.41 7.86
C SER A 43 -11.94 -1.12 9.14
N LEU A 44 -12.82 -2.03 9.53
CA LEU A 44 -13.53 -2.00 10.80
C LEU A 44 -12.84 -2.96 11.79
N VAL A 45 -12.46 -2.47 12.97
CA VAL A 45 -11.90 -3.29 14.04
C VAL A 45 -12.65 -2.96 15.33
N GLY A 46 -13.52 -3.87 15.76
CA GLY A 46 -14.45 -3.61 16.86
C GLY A 46 -15.40 -2.45 16.48
N GLU A 47 -15.35 -1.37 17.26
CA GLU A 47 -16.11 -0.14 17.04
C GLU A 47 -15.28 0.97 16.38
N GLU A 48 -14.04 0.67 15.98
CA GLU A 48 -13.11 1.64 15.41
C GLU A 48 -13.00 1.51 13.89
N ILE A 49 -12.94 2.66 13.19
CA ILE A 49 -12.55 2.73 11.78
C ILE A 49 -11.05 2.97 11.71
N ILE A 50 -10.32 2.03 11.10
CA ILE A 50 -8.88 2.15 10.87
C ILE A 50 -8.65 2.54 9.41
N LEU A 51 -7.90 3.62 9.22
CA LEU A 51 -7.45 4.10 7.91
C LEU A 51 -5.96 3.77 7.73
N LYS A 52 -5.62 3.04 6.68
CA LYS A 52 -4.22 2.71 6.32
C LYS A 52 -3.91 3.17 4.90
N LYS A 53 -2.69 3.66 4.67
CA LYS A 53 -2.24 3.94 3.31
C LYS A 53 -2.20 2.61 2.54
N TYR A 54 -2.97 2.52 1.46
CA TYR A 54 -2.98 1.32 0.65
C TYR A 54 -1.65 1.17 -0.08
N ASN A 55 -1.00 0.03 0.13
CA ASN A 55 0.18 -0.38 -0.61
C ASN A 55 -0.12 -1.76 -1.21
N PRO A 56 -0.22 -1.91 -2.54
CA PRO A 56 -0.61 -3.18 -3.17
C PRO A 56 0.37 -4.35 -2.97
N GLY A 57 1.38 -4.19 -2.11
CA GLY A 57 2.33 -5.23 -1.76
C GLY A 57 3.08 -5.79 -2.96
N CYS A 58 3.61 -6.99 -2.80
CA CYS A 58 4.18 -7.78 -3.88
C CYS A 58 3.07 -8.35 -4.77
N ALA A 59 3.11 -8.12 -6.07
CA ALA A 59 2.11 -8.63 -7.03
C ALA A 59 1.99 -10.16 -7.07
N CYS A 60 3.03 -10.89 -6.63
CA CYS A 60 3.02 -12.35 -6.62
C CYS A 60 2.40 -12.96 -5.35
N CYS A 61 2.78 -12.48 -4.16
CA CYS A 61 2.32 -13.06 -2.89
C CYS A 61 1.35 -12.17 -2.11
N TYR A 62 1.03 -10.98 -2.63
CA TYR A 62 0.13 -9.97 -2.06
C TYR A 62 0.48 -9.50 -0.65
N LYS A 63 1.67 -9.84 -0.16
CA LYS A 63 2.17 -9.38 1.13
C LYS A 63 2.76 -7.99 0.99
N GLU A 64 2.44 -7.13 1.94
CA GLU A 64 3.16 -5.89 2.15
C GLU A 64 4.62 -6.22 2.50
N ASP A 65 5.55 -5.70 1.72
CA ASP A 65 6.98 -5.79 1.96
C ASP A 65 7.57 -4.40 1.80
N GLU A 66 8.49 -4.02 2.67
CA GLU A 66 9.15 -2.72 2.61
C GLU A 66 10.11 -2.64 1.40
N LYS A 67 10.60 -3.78 0.91
CA LYS A 67 11.55 -3.86 -0.20
C LYS A 67 10.91 -4.55 -1.41
N LEU A 68 10.09 -3.78 -2.11
CA LEU A 68 9.57 -4.14 -3.43
C LEU A 68 10.52 -3.65 -4.51
N THR A 69 10.88 -4.56 -5.42
CA THR A 69 11.64 -4.27 -6.63
C THR A 69 10.68 -4.28 -7.80
N GLU A 70 10.80 -3.30 -8.69
CA GLU A 70 10.00 -3.25 -9.91
C GLU A 70 10.66 -4.05 -11.02
N VAL A 71 9.94 -5.01 -11.58
CA VAL A 71 10.35 -5.85 -12.70
C VAL A 71 9.23 -5.85 -13.72
N LEU A 72 9.48 -5.38 -14.95
CA LEU A 72 8.49 -5.31 -16.03
C LEU A 72 7.21 -4.51 -15.65
N GLY A 73 7.36 -3.45 -14.85
CA GLY A 73 6.22 -2.65 -14.35
C GLY A 73 5.45 -3.30 -13.20
N ILE A 74 5.91 -4.44 -12.68
CA ILE A 74 5.28 -5.19 -11.60
C ILE A 74 6.17 -5.08 -10.35
N LYS A 75 5.59 -4.72 -9.21
CA LYS A 75 6.29 -4.69 -7.92
C LYS A 75 6.35 -6.09 -7.31
N VAL A 76 7.56 -6.59 -7.05
CA VAL A 76 7.80 -7.94 -6.53
C VAL A 76 8.72 -7.86 -5.30
N CYS A 77 8.42 -8.61 -4.24
CA CYS A 77 9.29 -8.67 -3.07
C CYS A 77 10.50 -9.59 -3.29
N ASN A 78 11.55 -9.38 -2.49
CA ASN A 78 12.77 -10.18 -2.55
C ASN A 78 12.54 -11.69 -2.34
N LYS A 79 11.51 -12.08 -1.57
CA LYS A 79 11.18 -13.50 -1.38
C LYS A 79 10.74 -14.16 -2.68
N CYS A 80 9.79 -13.54 -3.39
CA CYS A 80 9.30 -14.04 -4.68
C CYS A 80 10.40 -14.02 -5.75
N LEU A 81 11.26 -12.99 -5.77
CA LEU A 81 12.42 -12.95 -6.68
C LEU A 81 13.36 -14.15 -6.48
N ARG A 82 13.67 -14.52 -5.23
CA ARG A 82 14.50 -15.69 -4.92
C ARG A 82 13.84 -17.00 -5.36
N GLU A 83 12.52 -17.12 -5.20
CA GLU A 83 11.78 -18.29 -5.67
C GLU A 83 11.81 -18.40 -7.20
N PHE A 84 11.65 -17.29 -7.92
CA PHE A 84 11.79 -17.27 -9.38
C PHE A 84 13.21 -17.64 -9.84
N GLU A 85 14.24 -17.13 -9.17
CA GLU A 85 15.63 -17.49 -9.48
C GLU A 85 15.87 -18.99 -9.25
N ALA A 86 15.36 -19.54 -8.15
CA ALA A 86 15.46 -20.97 -7.86
C ALA A 86 14.71 -21.82 -8.89
N ALA A 87 13.52 -21.39 -9.33
CA ALA A 87 12.76 -22.07 -10.37
C ALA A 87 13.48 -22.03 -11.74
N SER A 88 14.06 -20.89 -12.11
CA SER A 88 14.86 -20.75 -13.33
C SER A 88 16.06 -21.69 -13.36
N LYS A 89 16.78 -21.82 -12.24
CA LYS A 89 17.91 -22.78 -12.10
C LYS A 89 17.46 -24.24 -12.23
N LYS A 90 16.26 -24.59 -11.76
CA LYS A 90 15.70 -25.94 -11.92
C LYS A 90 15.35 -26.25 -13.37
N LEU A 91 14.72 -25.31 -14.07
CA LEU A 91 14.40 -25.46 -15.50
C LEU A 91 15.66 -25.67 -16.34
N ASN A 92 16.72 -24.89 -16.08
CA ASN A 92 17.99 -25.03 -16.80
C ASN A 92 18.72 -26.34 -16.51
N LYS A 93 18.44 -27.01 -15.37
CA LYS A 93 18.99 -28.33 -15.04
C LYS A 93 18.20 -29.51 -15.64
N MET A 94 16.96 -29.30 -16.10
CA MET A 94 16.13 -30.34 -16.74
C MET A 94 16.30 -30.42 -18.26
N ASN A 95 16.95 -29.42 -18.87
CA ASN A 95 17.23 -29.36 -20.31
C ASN A 95 18.68 -29.70 -20.66
N ILE A 96 19.40 -30.41 -19.77
CA ILE A 96 20.72 -31.00 -20.00
C ILE A 96 20.62 -32.51 -19.82
#